data_AF-A0A937WT08-F1
#
_entry.id   AF-A0A937WT08-F1
#
_cell.length_a   1.000
_cell.length_b   1.000
_cell.length_c   1.000
_cell.angle_alpha   90.00
_cell.angle_beta   90.00
_cell.angle_gamma   90.00
#
_symmetry.space_group_name_H-M   'P 1'
#
loop_
_entity.id
_entity.type
_entity.pdbx_description
1 polymer ?
#
loop_
_entity_poly.entity_id
_entity_poly.type
_entity_poly.pdbx_seq_one_letter_code
_entity_poly.pdbx_strand_id
1 'polypeptide(L)'
;PHCLKITPCNQKIVEDINNCLLCGRCQIKSLIELSRKTGIKLHLTNGGLMALELARDKRLFSIVAIACEKELVSGIFSVFPKRVLGIPLNLPNGPCRDTNFDFKKLTNYINFLLEK
;
A
#
# COMPACT_ATOMS: atom_id res chain seq x y z
N PRO A 1 -9.98 -2.79 -1.53
CA PRO A 1 -9.73 -1.69 -0.59
C PRO A 1 -10.50 -0.47 -1.05
N HIS A 2 -11.57 -0.11 -0.33
CA HIS A 2 -12.39 1.04 -0.68
C HIS A 2 -11.63 2.37 -0.54
N CYS A 3 -10.61 2.40 0.34
CA CYS A 3 -9.89 3.62 0.68
C CYS A 3 -9.16 4.27 -0.50
N LEU A 4 -8.36 3.50 -1.26
CA LEU A 4 -7.51 4.02 -2.34
C LEU A 4 -8.21 4.12 -3.70
N LYS A 5 -9.36 3.46 -3.83
CA LYS A 5 -10.18 3.55 -5.04
C LYS A 5 -11.03 4.80 -4.94
N ILE A 6 -11.27 5.45 -6.08
CA ILE A 6 -12.33 6.44 -6.13
C ILE A 6 -13.69 5.75 -5.96
N THR A 7 -14.64 6.43 -5.30
CA THR A 7 -16.00 5.95 -5.04
C THR A 7 -16.69 5.31 -6.25
N PRO A 8 -16.66 5.86 -7.48
CA PRO A 8 -17.33 5.26 -8.65
C PRO A 8 -16.56 4.09 -9.30
N CYS A 9 -15.43 3.65 -8.75
CA CYS A 9 -14.63 2.58 -9.35
C CYS A 9 -15.16 1.19 -8.98
N ASN A 10 -15.64 0.44 -9.97
CA ASN A 10 -16.19 -0.92 -9.78
C ASN A 10 -15.17 -2.06 -9.94
N GLN A 11 -13.89 -1.75 -10.16
CA GLN A 11 -12.86 -2.77 -10.42
C GLN A 11 -12.52 -3.61 -9.18
N LYS A 12 -12.46 -4.94 -9.32
CA LYS A 12 -12.12 -5.88 -8.23
C LYS A 12 -10.61 -6.12 -8.14
N ILE A 13 -9.88 -5.12 -7.64
CA ILE A 13 -8.40 -5.10 -7.62
C ILE A 13 -7.75 -5.73 -6.38
N VAL A 14 -8.54 -6.19 -5.41
CA VAL A 14 -8.02 -6.80 -4.17
C VAL A 14 -7.49 -8.20 -4.46
N GLU A 15 -8.30 -8.97 -5.20
CA GLU A 15 -7.99 -10.34 -5.58
C GLU A 15 -6.86 -10.37 -6.61
N ASP A 16 -6.95 -9.49 -7.62
CA ASP A 16 -5.91 -9.30 -8.60
C ASP A 16 -5.78 -7.82 -8.97
N ILE A 17 -4.62 -7.24 -8.66
CA ILE A 17 -4.32 -5.84 -8.96
C ILE A 17 -4.30 -5.56 -10.47
N ASN A 18 -4.08 -6.59 -11.30
CA ASN A 18 -4.12 -6.48 -12.76
C ASN A 18 -5.53 -6.22 -13.31
N ASN A 19 -6.58 -6.39 -12.49
CA ASN A 19 -7.94 -5.97 -12.85
C ASN A 19 -8.09 -4.44 -12.90
N CYS A 20 -7.07 -3.66 -12.54
CA CYS A 20 -7.09 -2.22 -12.69
C CYS A 20 -7.05 -1.83 -14.17
N LEU A 21 -8.01 -1.04 -14.64
CA LEU A 21 -8.02 -0.47 -16.00
C LEU A 21 -6.94 0.60 -16.26
N LEU A 22 -6.10 0.92 -15.28
CA LEU A 22 -5.05 1.96 -15.37
C LEU A 22 -5.57 3.31 -15.87
N CYS A 23 -6.81 3.67 -15.50
CA CYS A 23 -7.48 4.89 -15.97
C CYS A 23 -6.91 6.19 -15.37
N GLY A 24 -5.99 6.11 -14.40
CA GLY A 24 -5.32 7.26 -13.79
C GLY A 24 -6.16 8.08 -12.81
N ARG A 25 -7.41 7.70 -12.54
CA ARG A 25 -8.30 8.45 -11.64
C ARG A 25 -7.99 8.25 -10.14
N CYS A 26 -7.08 7.34 -9.80
CA CYS A 26 -6.61 7.07 -8.44
C CYS A 26 -5.13 6.68 -8.46
N GLN A 27 -4.48 6.69 -7.29
CA GLN A 27 -3.05 6.42 -7.17
C GLN A 27 -2.65 4.95 -7.44
N ILE A 28 -3.63 4.04 -7.62
CA ILE A 28 -3.37 2.62 -7.92
C ILE A 28 -2.62 2.44 -9.23
N LYS A 29 -2.91 3.24 -10.27
CA LYS A 29 -2.16 3.19 -11.53
C LYS A 29 -0.67 3.40 -11.27
N SER A 30 -0.34 4.47 -10.56
CA SER A 30 1.05 4.84 -10.25
C SER A 30 1.73 3.80 -9.37
N LEU A 31 1.01 3.15 -8.45
CA LEU A 31 1.53 2.02 -7.67
C LEU A 31 1.89 0.82 -8.54
N ILE A 32 1.04 0.44 -9.50
CA ILE A 32 1.29 -0.67 -10.43
C ILE A 32 2.49 -0.35 -11.32
N GLU A 33 2.55 0.86 -11.88
CA GLU A 33 3.67 1.31 -12.70
C GLU A 33 4.98 1.31 -11.92
N LEU A 34 4.96 1.78 -10.67
CA LEU A 34 6.12 1.77 -9.78
C LEU A 34 6.58 0.35 -9.47
N SER A 35 5.65 -0.55 -9.16
CA SER A 35 5.94 -1.97 -8.93
C SER A 35 6.60 -2.64 -10.14
N ARG A 36 6.09 -2.37 -11.34
CA ARG A 36 6.69 -2.87 -12.60
C ARG A 36 8.08 -2.30 -12.84
N LYS A 37 8.30 -1.01 -12.55
CA LYS A 37 9.57 -0.33 -12.77
C LYS A 37 10.68 -0.80 -11.82
N THR A 38 10.35 -1.04 -10.55
CA THR A 38 11.35 -1.37 -9.52
C THR A 38 11.43 -2.87 -9.23
N GLY A 39 10.49 -3.66 -9.71
CA GLY A 39 10.42 -5.11 -9.44
C GLY A 39 9.93 -5.45 -8.03
N ILE A 40 9.48 -4.46 -7.24
CA ILE A 40 8.92 -4.72 -5.91
C ILE A 40 7.58 -5.43 -6.02
N LYS A 41 7.31 -6.33 -5.06
CA LYS A 41 6.01 -6.98 -4.95
C LYS A 41 5.00 -6.03 -4.30
N LEU A 42 3.90 -5.77 -5.00
CA LEU A 42 2.81 -4.94 -4.53
C LEU A 42 1.62 -5.83 -4.13
N HIS A 43 1.15 -5.67 -2.89
CA HIS A 43 -0.01 -6.38 -2.36
C HIS A 43 -1.07 -5.37 -1.91
N LEU A 44 -2.32 -5.59 -2.31
CA LEU A 44 -3.49 -4.83 -1.83
C LEU A 44 -4.36 -5.76 -1.00
N THR A 45 -4.73 -5.34 0.21
CA THR A 45 -5.58 -6.15 1.10
C THR A 45 -6.85 -5.40 1.50
N ASN A 46 -7.86 -6.17 1.91
CA ASN A 46 -9.05 -5.65 2.58
C ASN A 46 -8.88 -5.79 4.09
N GLY A 47 -8.08 -4.90 4.68
CA GLY A 47 -7.95 -4.78 6.13
C GLY A 47 -6.63 -5.31 6.72
N GLY A 48 -6.46 -5.02 8.02
CA GLY A 48 -5.24 -5.25 8.78
C GLY A 48 -4.83 -6.70 8.92
N LEU A 49 -5.78 -7.59 9.22
CA LEU A 49 -5.48 -9.01 9.47
C LEU A 49 -4.83 -9.70 8.27
N MET A 50 -5.37 -9.50 7.08
CA MET A 50 -4.77 -10.02 5.84
C MET A 50 -3.41 -9.37 5.54
N ALA A 51 -3.27 -8.06 5.82
CA ALA A 51 -1.99 -7.36 5.66
C ALA A 51 -0.93 -7.94 6.61
N LEU A 52 -1.32 -8.25 7.86
CA LEU A 52 -0.46 -8.84 8.87
C LEU A 52 -0.02 -10.26 8.50
N GLU A 53 -0.92 -11.08 7.98
CA GLU A 53 -0.60 -12.43 7.51
C GLU A 53 0.46 -12.39 6.41
N LEU A 54 0.29 -11.53 5.40
CA LEU A 54 1.29 -11.32 4.35
C LEU A 54 2.61 -10.77 4.91
N ALA A 55 2.53 -9.76 5.78
CA ALA A 55 3.70 -9.11 6.36
C ALA A 55 4.52 -10.05 7.26
N ARG A 56 3.92 -11.13 7.77
CA ARG A 56 4.61 -12.18 8.55
C ARG A 56 5.41 -13.16 7.70
N ASP A 57 5.24 -13.19 6.38
CA ASP A 57 6.03 -14.05 5.48
C ASP A 57 7.54 -13.86 5.68
N LYS A 58 8.24 -14.93 6.07
CA LYS A 58 9.67 -14.92 6.40
C LYS A 58 10.57 -14.52 5.23
N ARG A 59 10.07 -14.58 4.00
CA ARG A 59 10.79 -14.17 2.79
C ARG A 59 10.85 -12.65 2.61
N LEU A 60 10.04 -11.89 3.35
CA LEU A 60 10.03 -10.43 3.33
C LEU A 60 11.03 -9.87 4.33
N PHE A 61 12.01 -9.11 3.84
CA PHE A 61 13.04 -8.46 4.65
C PHE A 61 12.67 -7.03 5.06
N SER A 62 11.99 -6.31 4.15
CA SER A 62 11.59 -4.91 4.33
C SER A 62 10.19 -4.71 3.75
N ILE A 63 9.39 -3.86 4.39
CA ILE A 63 8.00 -3.58 4.02
C ILE A 63 7.81 -2.07 3.97
N VAL A 64 7.18 -1.55 2.91
CA VAL A 64 6.61 -0.21 2.90
C VAL A 64 5.10 -0.33 3.06
N ALA A 65 4.57 0.10 4.20
CA ALA A 65 3.16 -0.04 4.54
C ALA A 65 2.41 1.28 4.31
N ILE A 66 1.27 1.23 3.61
CA ILE A 66 0.39 2.38 3.37
C ILE A 66 -0.96 2.06 4.01
N ALA A 67 -1.31 2.73 5.10
CA ALA A 67 -2.56 2.48 5.82
C ALA A 67 -2.96 3.70 6.68
N CYS A 68 -4.10 3.63 7.37
CA CYS A 68 -4.39 4.61 8.42
C CYS A 68 -3.45 4.42 9.61
N GLU A 69 -3.29 5.45 10.43
CA GLU A 69 -2.31 5.47 11.54
C GLU A 69 -2.49 4.31 12.51
N LYS A 70 -3.73 3.98 12.88
CA LYS A 70 -4.05 2.85 13.77
C LYS A 70 -3.51 1.51 13.22
N GLU A 71 -3.72 1.26 11.93
CA GLU A 71 -3.27 0.04 11.27
C GLU A 71 -1.75 0.02 11.08
N LEU A 72 -1.13 1.18 10.82
CA LEU A 72 0.33 1.29 10.76
C LEU A 72 0.97 0.95 12.10
N VAL A 73 0.48 1.56 13.19
CA VAL A 73 1.01 1.31 14.53
C VAL A 73 0.89 -0.16 14.89
N SER A 74 -0.33 -0.73 14.83
CA SER A 74 -0.57 -2.14 15.14
C SER A 74 0.23 -3.07 14.21
N GLY A 75 0.30 -2.74 12.93
CA GLY A 75 1.05 -3.47 11.91
C GLY A 75 2.54 -3.57 12.21
N ILE A 76 3.18 -2.43 12.48
CA ILE A 76 4.62 -2.33 12.75
C ILE A 76 4.99 -3.14 14.00
N PHE A 77 4.23 -2.99 15.09
CA PHE A 77 4.49 -3.76 16.32
C PHE A 77 4.32 -5.27 16.12
N SER A 78 3.35 -5.68 15.30
CA SER A 78 3.02 -7.10 15.10
C SER A 78 4.01 -7.87 14.23
N VAL A 79 4.91 -7.18 13.54
CA VAL A 79 5.91 -7.80 12.64
C VAL A 79 7.35 -7.54 13.04
N PHE A 80 7.56 -6.96 14.22
CA PHE A 80 8.90 -6.83 14.81
C PHE A 80 9.61 -8.21 14.86
N PRO A 81 10.90 -8.32 14.48
CA PRO A 81 11.86 -7.24 14.20
C PRO A 81 12.00 -6.83 12.71
N LYS A 82 11.01 -7.10 11.84
CA LYS A 82 11.11 -6.71 10.42
C LYS A 82 11.16 -5.20 10.25
N ARG A 83 11.90 -4.75 9.22
CA ARG A 83 11.98 -3.33 8.86
C ARG A 83 10.68 -2.91 8.16
N VAL A 84 9.97 -1.95 8.75
CA VAL A 84 8.74 -1.41 8.18
C VAL A 84 8.83 0.11 8.09
N LEU A 85 8.58 0.65 6.89
CA LEU A 85 8.43 2.08 6.65
C LEU A 85 6.95 2.40 6.40
N GLY A 86 6.36 3.20 7.28
CA GLY A 86 4.93 3.54 7.25
C GLY A 86 4.65 4.87 6.52
N ILE A 87 3.64 4.87 5.66
CA ILE A 87 3.10 6.08 5.02
C ILE A 87 1.61 6.19 5.41
N PRO A 88 1.23 7.18 6.22
CA PRO A 88 -0.16 7.37 6.60
C PRO A 88 -0.99 7.83 5.39
N LEU A 89 -2.25 7.39 5.34
CA LEU A 89 -3.23 7.91 4.41
C LEU A 89 -3.70 9.30 4.83
N ASN A 90 -3.83 10.21 3.87
CA ASN A 90 -4.59 11.43 3.99
C ASN A 90 -6.07 11.12 3.80
N LEU A 91 -6.92 11.66 4.68
CA LEU A 91 -8.35 11.38 4.74
C LEU A 91 -9.20 12.63 4.42
N PRO A 92 -9.11 13.20 3.20
CA PRO A 92 -9.78 14.47 2.87
C PRO A 92 -11.31 14.36 2.94
N ASN A 93 -11.87 13.18 2.68
CA ASN A 93 -13.30 12.92 2.61
C ASN A 93 -13.79 12.00 3.76
N GLY A 94 -13.05 11.98 4.87
CA GLY A 94 -13.31 11.09 6.00
C GLY A 94 -12.67 9.70 5.85
N PRO A 95 -12.97 8.79 6.78
CA PRO A 95 -12.33 7.47 6.82
C PRO A 95 -12.75 6.63 5.60
N CYS A 96 -11.76 5.97 4.99
CA CYS A 96 -11.97 4.97 3.95
C CYS A 96 -12.68 5.44 2.68
N ARG A 97 -12.66 6.75 2.39
CA ARG A 97 -13.28 7.34 1.18
C ARG A 97 -12.31 8.23 0.43
N ASP A 98 -12.07 7.91 -0.85
CA ASP A 98 -11.28 8.72 -1.78
C ASP A 98 -9.95 9.22 -1.16
N THR A 99 -9.29 8.31 -0.42
CA THR A 99 -8.06 8.62 0.32
C THR A 99 -6.88 8.71 -0.62
N ASN A 100 -5.88 9.48 -0.22
CA ASN A 100 -4.62 9.57 -0.94
C ASN A 100 -3.44 9.49 0.02
N PHE A 101 -2.22 9.44 -0.51
CA PHE A 101 -1.00 9.45 0.26
C PHE A 101 0.11 10.19 -0.48
N ASP A 102 1.17 10.53 0.25
CA ASP A 102 2.35 11.16 -0.33
C ASP A 102 3.14 10.16 -1.19
N PHE A 103 2.97 10.27 -2.51
CA PHE A 103 3.67 9.43 -3.48
C PHE A 103 5.17 9.72 -3.53
N LYS A 104 5.60 10.95 -3.24
CA LYS A 104 7.02 11.32 -3.19
C LYS A 104 7.71 10.63 -2.01
N LYS A 105 7.03 10.56 -0.86
CA LYS A 105 7.51 9.81 0.31
C LYS A 105 7.65 8.32 -0.01
N LEU A 106 6.69 7.74 -0.74
CA LEU A 106 6.76 6.36 -1.21
C LEU A 106 7.98 6.10 -2.10
N THR A 107 8.21 6.94 -3.10
CA THR A 107 9.38 6.79 -3.99
C THR A 107 10.69 6.92 -3.23
N ASN A 108 10.78 7.85 -2.28
CA ASN A 108 11.98 8.03 -1.45
C ASN A 108 12.25 6.79 -0.58
N TYR A 109 11.21 6.21 0.03
CA TYR A 109 11.34 5.00 0.85
C TYR A 109 11.74 3.78 0.02
N ILE A 110 11.20 3.64 -1.18
CA ILE A 110 11.60 2.56 -2.08
C ILE A 110 13.06 2.73 -2.50
N ASN A 111 13.47 3.93 -2.92
CA ASN A 111 14.87 4.19 -3.28
C ASN A 111 15.81 3.92 -2.11
N PHE A 112 15.47 4.41 -0.91
CA PHE A 112 16.25 4.14 0.32
C PHE A 112 16.41 2.65 0.64
N LEU A 113 15.42 1.81 0.31
CA LEU A 113 15.49 0.36 0.54
C LEU A 113 16.21 -0.39 -0.60
N LEU A 114 16.27 0.18 -1.80
CA LEU A 114 16.92 -0.41 -2.98
C LEU A 114 18.39 0.00 -3.11
N GLU A 115 18.73 1.22 -2.72
CA GLU A 115 20.10 1.72 -2.59
C GLU A 115 20.74 1.04 -1.37
N LYS A 116 21.68 0.13 -1.62
CA LYS A 116 22.43 -0.60 -0.58
C LYS A 116 23.48 0.29 0.08
#